data_AF-A0A4S0FYR1-F1
#
_entry.id   AF-A0A4S0FYR1-F1
#
_cell.length_a   1.000
_cell.length_b   1.000
_cell.length_c   1.000
_cell.angle_alpha   90.00
_cell.angle_beta   90.00
_cell.angle_gamma   90.00
#
_symmetry.space_group_name_H-M   'P 1'
#
loop_
_entity.id
_entity.type
_entity.pdbx_description
1 polymer ?
#
loop_
_entity_poly.entity_id
_entity_poly.type
_entity_poly.pdbx_seq_one_letter_code
_entity_poly.pdbx_strand_id
1 'polypeptide(L)'
;ELCGEIVLADIGIPDSVVNDLIPRTFENKPALWLGNLPVPATDAHKYKRGHAGVFSGGPSTTGAARLSALAAARAGAGAVTVLSPADAMQINAAHLTAIMLRRTDT
;
A
#
# COMPACT_ATOMS: atom_id res chain seq x y z
N GLU A 1 18.93 -15.24 -8.96
CA GLU A 1 20.20 -15.46 -8.22
C GLU A 1 21.38 -15.87 -9.12
N LEU A 2 21.16 -16.52 -10.27
CA LEU A 2 22.26 -17.00 -11.13
C LEU A 2 22.98 -15.91 -11.95
N CYS A 3 22.38 -14.73 -12.14
CA CYS A 3 22.93 -13.68 -13.00
C CYS A 3 23.98 -12.79 -12.31
N GLY A 4 24.15 -12.90 -11.00
CA GLY A 4 25.04 -12.01 -10.24
C GLY A 4 24.59 -10.54 -10.30
N GLU A 5 25.56 -9.64 -10.30
CA GLU A 5 25.33 -8.20 -10.47
C GLU A 5 24.89 -7.90 -11.91
N ILE A 6 23.83 -7.09 -12.05
CA ILE A 6 23.31 -6.65 -13.35
C ILE A 6 23.74 -5.20 -13.56
N VAL A 7 24.53 -4.96 -14.61
CA VAL A 7 25.00 -3.63 -15.01
C VAL A 7 24.38 -3.26 -16.35
N LEU A 8 23.72 -2.11 -16.41
CA LEU A 8 23.22 -1.54 -17.67
C LEU A 8 24.35 -0.77 -18.34
N ALA A 9 24.88 -1.31 -19.45
CA ALA A 9 25.88 -0.64 -20.28
C ALA A 9 25.23 0.01 -21.49
N ASP A 10 25.56 1.27 -21.75
CA ASP A 10 25.23 1.94 -23.00
C ASP A 10 26.10 1.38 -24.14
N ILE A 11 25.45 0.84 -25.17
CA ILE A 11 26.08 0.25 -26.36
C ILE A 11 25.84 1.10 -27.62
N GLY A 12 25.38 2.35 -27.47
CA GLY A 12 25.17 3.30 -28.56
C GLY A 12 23.81 3.15 -29.26
N ILE A 13 22.85 2.43 -28.67
CA ILE A 13 21.48 2.37 -29.19
C ILE A 13 20.74 3.65 -28.78
N PRO A 14 20.20 4.43 -29.72
CA PRO A 14 19.46 5.65 -29.39
C PRO A 14 18.18 5.36 -28.60
N ASP A 15 17.84 6.23 -27.65
CA ASP A 15 16.61 6.12 -26.85
C ASP A 15 15.33 6.07 -27.70
N SER A 16 15.32 6.70 -28.87
CA SER A 16 14.19 6.66 -29.80
C SER A 16 13.84 5.22 -30.22
N VAL A 17 14.86 4.39 -30.45
CA VAL A 17 14.66 2.98 -30.80
C VAL A 17 14.01 2.25 -29.63
N VAL A 18 14.49 2.46 -28.41
CA VAL A 18 13.91 1.83 -27.20
C VAL A 18 12.46 2.29 -26.98
N ASN A 19 12.17 3.57 -27.21
CA ASN A 19 10.82 4.12 -27.08
C ASN A 19 9.85 3.52 -28.11
N ASP A 20 10.31 3.28 -29.35
CA ASP A 20 9.50 2.65 -30.40
C ASP A 20 9.15 1.17 -30.11
N LEU A 21 9.92 0.48 -29.25
CA LEU A 21 9.60 -0.88 -28.81
C LEU A 21 8.42 -0.93 -27.81
N ILE A 22 8.03 0.20 -27.21
CA ILE A 22 6.94 0.31 -26.23
C ILE A 22 7.09 -0.75 -25.10
N PRO A 23 8.20 -0.72 -24.33
CA PRO A 23 8.42 -1.66 -23.25
C PRO A 23 7.31 -1.55 -22.19
N ARG A 24 6.85 -2.70 -21.68
CA ARG A 24 5.83 -2.77 -20.61
C ARG A 24 6.37 -3.23 -19.27
N THR A 25 7.67 -3.50 -19.19
CA THR A 25 8.35 -4.01 -18.00
C THR A 25 9.52 -3.10 -17.67
N PHE A 26 9.61 -2.69 -16.41
CA PHE A 26 10.64 -1.78 -15.93
C PHE A 26 11.18 -2.28 -14.59
N GLU A 27 12.45 -1.99 -14.33
CA GLU A 27 13.02 -2.13 -12.99
C GLU A 27 12.32 -1.12 -12.06
N ASN A 28 11.84 -1.56 -10.90
CA ASN A 28 11.09 -0.71 -9.97
C ASN A 28 11.97 0.36 -9.31
N LYS A 29 12.15 1.50 -9.98
CA LYS A 29 12.89 2.67 -9.50
C LYS A 29 11.95 3.80 -9.07
N PRO A 30 12.35 4.66 -8.10
CA PRO A 30 11.52 5.77 -7.64
C PRO A 30 10.99 6.69 -8.74
N ALA A 31 11.76 6.90 -9.82
CA ALA A 31 11.33 7.72 -10.95
C ALA A 31 9.98 7.26 -11.57
N LEU A 32 9.61 5.99 -11.42
CA LEU A 32 8.36 5.45 -11.96
C LEU A 32 7.11 5.80 -11.13
N TRP A 33 7.26 6.10 -9.84
CA TRP A 33 6.11 6.25 -8.94
C TRP A 33 6.18 7.48 -8.01
N LEU A 34 7.35 8.09 -7.84
CA LEU A 34 7.55 9.19 -6.88
C LEU A 34 6.68 10.40 -7.23
N GLY A 35 6.52 10.72 -8.52
CA GLY A 35 5.65 11.81 -8.98
C GLY A 35 4.16 11.54 -8.80
N ASN A 36 3.75 10.29 -8.64
CA ASN A 36 2.36 9.88 -8.40
C ASN A 36 2.07 9.63 -6.92
N LEU A 37 3.09 9.63 -6.06
CA LEU A 37 2.91 9.40 -4.64
C LEU A 37 2.21 10.62 -4.00
N PRO A 38 1.07 10.45 -3.30
CA PRO A 38 0.36 11.58 -2.73
C PRO A 38 1.20 12.32 -1.68
N VAL A 39 1.42 13.62 -1.90
CA VAL A 39 2.04 14.52 -0.92
C VAL A 39 0.93 15.33 -0.24
N PRO A 40 0.74 15.21 1.09
CA PRO A 40 -0.26 16.01 1.79
C PRO A 40 0.06 17.51 1.68
N ALA A 41 -0.92 18.32 1.29
CA ALA A 41 -0.83 19.78 1.37
C ALA A 41 -0.72 20.24 2.84
N THR A 42 -0.18 21.44 3.06
CA THR A 42 0.00 22.00 4.41
C THR A 42 -1.32 22.21 5.16
N ASP A 43 -2.42 22.43 4.43
CA ASP A 43 -3.78 22.56 4.97
C ASP A 43 -4.56 21.22 4.98
N ALA A 44 -3.90 20.11 4.65
CA ALA A 44 -4.56 18.81 4.57
C ALA A 44 -4.90 18.28 5.97
N HIS A 45 -6.19 18.01 6.20
CA HIS A 45 -6.68 17.33 7.39
C HIS A 45 -7.15 15.90 7.07
N LYS A 46 -7.39 15.09 8.11
CA LYS A 46 -7.78 13.67 7.99
C LYS A 46 -8.89 13.41 6.96
N TYR A 47 -9.93 14.24 6.89
CA TYR A 47 -11.01 14.04 5.93
C TYR A 47 -10.64 14.31 4.45
N LYS A 48 -9.61 15.13 4.16
CA LYS A 48 -9.10 15.32 2.79
C LYS A 48 -8.22 14.16 2.33
N ARG A 49 -7.74 13.32 3.24
CA ARG A 49 -6.81 12.21 2.98
C ARG A 49 -7.51 10.85 2.82
N GLY A 50 -8.83 10.87 2.65
CA GLY A 50 -9.66 9.67 2.48
C GLY A 50 -9.77 8.81 3.73
N HIS A 51 -10.61 7.76 3.61
CA HIS A 51 -10.84 6.77 4.66
C HIS A 51 -10.71 5.37 4.06
N ALA A 52 -9.78 4.56 4.57
CA ALA A 52 -9.60 3.18 4.12
C ALA A 52 -10.41 2.19 4.98
N GLY A 53 -11.20 1.33 4.35
CA GLY A 53 -11.88 0.20 5.00
C GLY A 53 -11.14 -1.10 4.70
N VAL A 54 -10.90 -1.94 5.71
CA VAL A 54 -10.22 -3.23 5.56
C VAL A 54 -11.06 -4.33 6.21
N PHE A 55 -11.48 -5.33 5.44
CA PHE A 55 -12.22 -6.47 5.99
C PHE A 55 -11.27 -7.46 6.69
N SER A 56 -11.65 -7.89 7.89
CA SER A 56 -10.94 -8.90 8.66
C SER A 56 -11.51 -10.29 8.41
N GLY A 57 -10.63 -11.28 8.45
CA GLY A 57 -11.04 -12.67 8.61
C GLY A 57 -11.48 -12.97 10.03
N GLY A 58 -11.79 -14.24 10.28
CA GLY A 58 -12.13 -14.75 11.61
C GLY A 58 -10.97 -14.67 12.61
N PRO A 59 -11.19 -15.13 13.85
CA PRO A 59 -10.27 -14.92 14.97
C PRO A 59 -8.86 -15.43 14.71
N SER A 60 -8.72 -16.53 13.97
CA SER A 60 -7.43 -17.14 13.62
C SER A 60 -6.75 -16.56 12.37
N THR A 61 -7.38 -15.61 11.66
CA THR A 61 -6.89 -15.06 10.38
C THR A 61 -6.91 -13.53 10.31
N THR A 62 -6.88 -12.85 11.46
CA THR A 62 -6.90 -11.37 11.56
C THR A 62 -5.62 -10.68 11.05
N GLY A 63 -4.51 -11.41 10.91
CA GLY A 63 -3.18 -10.85 10.63
C GLY A 63 -3.11 -10.02 9.35
N ALA A 64 -3.69 -10.52 8.26
CA ALA A 64 -3.68 -9.82 6.97
C ALA A 64 -4.37 -8.45 7.02
N ALA A 65 -5.51 -8.38 7.71
CA ALA A 65 -6.26 -7.14 7.88
C ALA A 65 -5.50 -6.13 8.74
N ARG A 66 -4.86 -6.59 9.81
CA ARG A 66 -4.02 -5.74 10.69
C ARG A 66 -2.85 -5.12 9.93
N LEU A 67 -2.12 -5.94 9.16
CA LEU A 67 -0.99 -5.46 8.35
C LEU A 67 -1.45 -4.46 7.29
N SER A 68 -2.55 -4.76 6.60
CA SER A 68 -3.11 -3.88 5.56
C SER A 68 -3.58 -2.54 6.13
N ALA A 69 -4.25 -2.55 7.28
CA ALA A 69 -4.73 -1.34 7.93
C ALA A 69 -3.57 -0.43 8.39
N LEU A 70 -2.52 -1.02 8.97
CA LEU A 70 -1.32 -0.28 9.36
C LEU A 70 -0.58 0.28 8.14
N ALA A 71 -0.48 -0.49 7.05
CA ALA A 71 0.11 -0.04 5.80
C ALA A 71 -0.67 1.14 5.20
N ALA A 72 -2.01 1.09 5.20
CA ALA A 72 -2.85 2.19 4.73
C ALA A 72 -2.65 3.47 5.57
N ALA A 73 -2.57 3.34 6.90
CA ALA A 73 -2.32 4.48 7.78
C ALA A 73 -0.93 5.11 7.51
N ARG A 74 0.10 4.27 7.30
CA ARG A 74 1.46 4.72 6.97
C ARG A 74 1.57 5.33 5.58
N ALA A 75 0.85 4.78 4.60
CA ALA A 75 0.78 5.28 3.23
C ALA A 75 0.02 6.62 3.14
N GLY A 76 -0.68 7.00 4.20
CA GLY A 76 -1.18 8.35 4.37
C GLY A 76 -2.70 8.48 4.32
N ALA A 77 -3.46 7.39 4.43
CA ALA A 77 -4.91 7.46 4.64
C ALA A 77 -5.22 8.31 5.88
N GLY A 78 -6.22 9.20 5.77
CA GLY A 78 -6.59 10.09 6.85
C GLY A 78 -7.28 9.40 8.01
N ALA A 79 -8.00 8.32 7.72
CA ALA A 79 -8.61 7.44 8.70
C ALA A 79 -8.61 6.00 8.17
N VAL A 80 -8.60 5.03 9.07
CA VAL A 80 -8.65 3.61 8.72
C VAL A 80 -9.60 2.88 9.66
N THR A 81 -10.47 2.03 9.10
CA THR A 81 -11.34 1.14 9.87
C THR A 81 -11.14 -0.30 9.45
N VAL A 82 -10.90 -1.18 10.43
CA VAL A 82 -11.02 -2.63 10.21
C VAL A 82 -12.46 -3.05 10.49
N LEU A 83 -13.08 -3.66 9.48
CA LEU A 83 -14.40 -4.25 9.50
C LEU A 83 -14.23 -5.73 9.91
N SER A 84 -14.55 -6.04 11.16
CA SER A 84 -14.22 -7.35 11.76
C SER A 84 -15.48 -8.15 12.08
N PRO A 85 -15.48 -9.48 11.89
CA PRO A 85 -16.54 -10.33 12.45
C PRO A 85 -16.51 -10.28 13.98
N ALA A 86 -17.66 -10.60 14.59
CA ALA A 86 -17.88 -10.43 16.02
C ALA A 86 -16.86 -11.18 16.90
N ASP A 87 -16.54 -12.42 16.51
CA ASP A 87 -15.61 -13.31 17.19
C ASP A 87 -14.13 -12.88 17.09
N ALA A 88 -13.78 -12.06 16.09
CA ALA A 88 -12.44 -11.50 15.90
C ALA A 88 -12.27 -10.09 16.48
N MET A 89 -13.34 -9.44 16.94
CA MET A 89 -13.31 -8.05 17.42
C MET A 89 -12.29 -7.81 18.52
N GLN A 90 -12.26 -8.67 19.55
CA GLN A 90 -11.36 -8.50 20.68
C GLN A 90 -9.90 -8.75 20.31
N ILE A 91 -9.64 -9.69 19.39
CA ILE A 91 -8.29 -9.97 18.89
C ILE A 91 -7.78 -8.75 18.11
N ASN A 92 -8.61 -8.17 17.24
CA ASN A 92 -8.24 -6.96 16.53
C ASN A 92 -8.05 -5.78 17.50
N ALA A 93 -8.92 -5.61 18.49
CA ALA A 93 -8.85 -4.53 19.48
C ALA A 93 -7.58 -4.59 20.34
N ALA A 94 -7.13 -5.79 20.69
CA ALA A 94 -5.90 -5.98 21.47
C ALA A 94 -4.64 -5.52 20.73
N HIS A 95 -4.67 -5.39 19.40
CA HIS A 95 -3.50 -5.08 18.59
C HIS A 95 -3.57 -3.75 17.83
N LEU A 96 -4.77 -3.20 17.64
CA LEU A 96 -5.00 -2.03 16.80
C LEU A 96 -5.38 -0.82 17.67
N THR A 97 -4.39 0.03 17.96
CA THR A 97 -4.56 1.18 18.87
C THR A 97 -5.05 2.45 18.18
N ALA A 98 -4.57 2.71 16.96
CA ALA A 98 -4.91 3.91 16.17
C ALA A 98 -5.91 3.63 15.04
N ILE A 99 -6.24 2.36 14.79
CA ILE A 99 -7.15 1.94 13.73
C ILE A 99 -8.53 1.73 14.35
N MET A 100 -9.56 2.32 13.74
CA MET A 100 -10.94 2.13 14.21
C MET A 100 -11.40 0.71 13.96
N LEU A 101 -12.26 0.19 14.83
CA LEU A 101 -12.90 -1.11 14.66
C LEU A 101 -14.39 -0.94 14.49
N ARG A 102 -14.95 -1.67 13.54
CA ARG A 102 -16.39 -1.77 13.37
C ARG A 102 -16.74 -3.23 13.17
N ARG A 103 -17.65 -3.72 14.00
CA ARG A 103 -18.24 -5.04 13.76
C ARG A 103 -18.98 -5.01 12.43
N THR A 104 -18.68 -5.99 11.58
CA THR A 104 -19.48 -6.31 10.41
C THR A 104 -19.71 -7.80 10.43
N ASP A 105 -20.97 -8.20 10.34
CA ASP A 105 -21.29 -9.59 10.12
C ASP A 105 -21.22 -9.81 8.60
N THR A 106 -20.60 -10.90 8.16
CA THR A 106 -20.61 -11.34 6.74
C THR A 106 -21.97 -11.83 6.35
#